data_AF-A0A534RFB7-F1
#
_entry.id   AF-A0A534RFB7-F1
#
_cell.length_a   1.000
_cell.length_b   1.000
_cell.length_c   1.000
_cell.angle_alpha   90.00
_cell.angle_beta   90.00
_cell.angle_gamma   90.00
#
_symmetry.space_group_name_H-M   'P 1'
#
loop_
_entity.id
_entity.type
_entity.pdbx_description
1 polymer ?
#
loop_
_entity_poly.entity_id
_entity_poly.type
_entity_poly.pdbx_seq_one_letter_code
_entity_poly.pdbx_strand_id
1 'polypeptide(L)'
;MNAGAAMLMNLSVQATRWAARWTAGGEARRAEMKGLAGVLNIEFTGDDGGGVWHVSFDDGRVVMRKGAGENPRATVRLQPRDYLAMVAGDLAYSTARMTGRIRLSGDGHFGIVFGASVENLRTAARGPGPVGWIARRLTGRALRKGGYTSPGERIPA
;
A
#
# COMPACT_ATOMS: atom_id res chain seq x y z
N MET A 1 -6.26 -10.99 -10.52
CA MET A 1 -5.97 -9.87 -9.61
C MET A 1 -7.10 -8.89 -9.71
N ASN A 2 -7.66 -8.45 -8.58
CA ASN A 2 -8.74 -7.46 -8.56
C ASN A 2 -8.29 -6.15 -9.22
N ALA A 3 -9.12 -5.60 -10.13
CA ALA A 3 -8.80 -4.41 -10.91
C ALA A 3 -8.56 -3.15 -10.05
N GLY A 4 -9.22 -3.04 -8.90
CA GLY A 4 -9.02 -1.98 -7.92
C GLY A 4 -7.66 -2.05 -7.24
N ALA A 5 -7.26 -3.23 -6.75
CA ALA A 5 -5.96 -3.43 -6.11
C ALA A 5 -4.81 -3.19 -7.11
N ALA A 6 -4.93 -3.73 -8.32
CA ALA A 6 -3.96 -3.49 -9.39
C ALA A 6 -3.82 -1.99 -9.74
N MET A 7 -4.93 -1.25 -9.75
CA MET A 7 -4.94 0.18 -10.00
C MET A 7 -4.21 0.96 -8.88
N LEU A 8 -4.45 0.65 -7.60
CA LEU A 8 -3.74 1.29 -6.48
C LEU A 8 -2.24 0.99 -6.51
N MET A 9 -1.86 -0.26 -6.77
CA MET A 9 -0.45 -0.64 -6.85
C MET A 9 0.24 0.04 -8.03
N ASN A 10 -0.39 0.09 -9.21
CA ASN A 10 0.19 0.78 -10.38
C ASN A 10 0.23 2.30 -10.20
N LEU A 11 -0.76 2.90 -9.55
CA LEU A 11 -0.73 4.33 -9.19
C LEU A 11 0.39 4.61 -8.19
N SER A 12 0.62 3.73 -7.22
CA SER A 12 1.72 3.85 -6.24
C SER A 12 3.10 3.72 -6.91
N VAL A 13 3.23 2.85 -7.92
CA VAL A 13 4.43 2.78 -8.78
C VAL A 13 4.66 4.09 -9.53
N GLN A 14 3.63 4.61 -10.22
CA GLN A 14 3.78 5.85 -10.98
C GLN A 14 4.01 7.06 -10.05
N ALA A 15 3.34 7.09 -8.90
CA ALA A 15 3.53 8.09 -7.88
C ALA A 15 4.98 8.07 -7.39
N THR A 16 5.56 6.92 -7.01
CA THR A 16 6.97 6.87 -6.58
C THR A 16 7.97 7.24 -7.68
N ARG A 17 7.66 6.97 -8.95
CA ARG A 17 8.49 7.39 -10.10
C ARG A 17 8.45 8.90 -10.37
N TRP A 18 7.29 9.54 -10.23
CA TRP A 18 7.14 11.00 -10.33
C TRP A 18 7.54 11.72 -9.03
N ALA A 19 7.39 11.05 -7.88
CA ALA A 19 7.67 11.53 -6.52
C ALA A 19 9.14 11.43 -6.11
N ALA A 20 10.03 10.87 -6.94
CA ALA A 20 11.47 11.14 -6.81
C ALA A 20 11.77 12.66 -6.86
N ARG A 21 10.84 13.47 -7.40
CA ARG A 21 10.85 14.94 -7.33
C ARG A 21 9.85 15.53 -6.31
N TRP A 22 8.91 14.74 -5.78
CA TRP A 22 7.79 15.16 -4.91
C TRP A 22 7.60 14.15 -3.77
N THR A 23 8.54 14.07 -2.84
CA THR A 23 8.34 13.37 -1.56
C THR A 23 7.32 14.15 -0.73
N ALA A 24 6.02 13.92 -0.98
CA ALA A 24 4.90 14.45 -0.20
C ALA A 24 4.66 13.66 1.09
N GLY A 25 5.74 13.32 1.79
CA GLY A 25 5.74 13.11 3.22
C GLY A 25 6.98 13.85 3.68
N GLY A 26 6.80 14.93 4.43
CA GLY A 26 7.88 15.85 4.79
C GLY A 26 9.03 15.18 5.55
N GLU A 27 9.91 15.98 6.16
CA GLU A 27 11.07 15.48 6.93
C GLU A 27 10.74 14.33 7.89
N ALA A 28 9.55 14.33 8.50
CA ALA A 28 9.07 13.24 9.36
C ALA A 28 9.10 11.86 8.68
N ARG A 29 8.66 11.76 7.42
CA ARG A 29 8.70 10.49 6.67
C ARG A 29 10.12 10.08 6.30
N ARG A 30 10.98 11.06 6.01
CA ARG A 30 12.41 10.82 5.77
C ARG A 30 13.11 10.33 7.03
N ALA A 31 12.73 10.85 8.21
CA ALA A 31 13.25 10.42 9.50
C ALA A 31 12.81 9.00 9.88
N GLU A 32 11.55 8.65 9.69
CA GLU A 32 11.03 7.28 9.93
C GLU A 32 11.66 6.23 9.00
N MET A 33 12.15 6.65 7.83
CA MET A 33 12.79 5.79 6.83
C MET A 33 14.32 5.87 6.84
N LYS A 34 14.89 6.71 7.70
CA LYS A 34 16.33 6.92 7.78
C LYS A 34 16.98 5.66 8.37
N GLY A 35 18.01 5.14 7.70
CA GLY A 35 18.63 3.87 8.07
C GLY A 35 17.86 2.61 7.64
N LEU A 36 16.70 2.75 6.98
CA LEU A 36 16.01 1.62 6.36
C LEU A 36 16.54 1.40 4.94
N ALA A 37 17.29 0.31 4.74
CA ALA A 37 17.80 -0.09 3.44
C ALA A 37 17.40 -1.53 3.12
N GLY A 38 16.86 -1.74 1.93
CA GLY A 38 16.54 -3.08 1.43
C GLY A 38 15.23 -3.16 0.64
N VAL A 39 14.80 -4.40 0.39
CA VAL A 39 13.65 -4.70 -0.47
C VAL A 39 12.53 -5.35 0.35
N LEU A 40 11.32 -4.82 0.21
CA LEU A 40 10.08 -5.44 0.70
C LEU A 40 9.27 -5.96 -0.50
N ASN A 41 8.97 -7.25 -0.52
CA ASN A 41 8.02 -7.82 -1.48
C ASN A 41 6.59 -7.75 -0.93
N ILE A 42 5.64 -7.43 -1.81
CA ILE A 42 4.20 -7.45 -1.56
C ILE A 42 3.62 -8.45 -2.55
N GLU A 43 3.19 -9.60 -2.04
CA GLU A 43 2.64 -10.71 -2.81
C GLU A 43 1.15 -10.81 -2.54
N PHE A 44 0.35 -10.60 -3.59
CA PHE A 44 -1.07 -10.87 -3.54
C PHE A 44 -1.33 -12.32 -3.90
N THR A 45 -2.04 -13.01 -3.02
CA THR A 45 -2.39 -14.44 -3.15
C THR A 45 -3.91 -14.61 -3.03
N GLY A 46 -4.47 -15.67 -3.65
CA GLY A 46 -5.90 -16.02 -3.55
C GLY A 46 -6.66 -15.94 -4.87
N ASP A 47 -7.95 -16.30 -4.81
CA ASP A 47 -8.80 -16.59 -5.98
C ASP A 47 -9.16 -15.34 -6.80
N ASP A 48 -9.15 -14.16 -6.17
CA ASP A 48 -9.28 -12.86 -6.84
C ASP A 48 -8.06 -12.53 -7.75
N GLY A 49 -7.10 -13.46 -7.79
CA GLY A 49 -5.90 -13.55 -8.61
C GLY A 49 -4.71 -12.78 -8.05
N GLY A 50 -3.52 -13.26 -8.37
CA GLY A 50 -2.28 -12.81 -7.75
C GLY A 50 -1.54 -11.70 -8.49
N GLY A 51 -0.48 -11.22 -7.85
CA GLY A 51 0.46 -10.27 -8.41
C GLY A 51 1.52 -9.93 -7.39
N VAL A 52 2.73 -9.65 -7.86
CA VAL A 52 3.85 -9.32 -6.98
C VAL A 52 4.35 -7.94 -7.34
N TRP A 53 4.63 -7.17 -6.31
CA TRP A 53 5.34 -5.90 -6.37
C TRP A 53 6.44 -5.90 -5.33
N HIS A 54 7.38 -4.99 -5.49
CA HIS A 54 8.37 -4.72 -4.47
C HIS A 54 8.55 -3.24 -4.25
N VAL A 55 9.00 -2.91 -3.05
CA VAL A 55 9.39 -1.58 -2.62
C VAL A 55 10.86 -1.64 -2.23
N SER A 56 11.67 -0.85 -2.90
CA SER A 56 13.08 -0.64 -2.57
C SER A 56 13.21 0.61 -1.70
N PHE A 57 13.90 0.45 -0.58
CA PHE A 57 14.24 1.50 0.37
C PHE A 57 15.75 1.75 0.31
N ASP A 58 16.12 3.02 0.17
CA ASP A 58 17.51 3.47 0.10
C ASP A 58 17.63 4.84 0.78
N ASP A 59 17.96 4.84 2.08
CA ASP A 59 18.17 6.01 2.94
C ASP A 59 17.17 7.17 2.72
N GLY A 60 15.89 6.88 2.97
CA GLY A 60 14.80 7.85 2.79
C GLY A 60 14.25 7.96 1.36
N ARG A 61 14.86 7.28 0.37
CA ARG A 61 14.27 7.07 -0.96
C ARG A 61 13.43 5.81 -0.97
N VAL A 62 12.23 5.90 -1.54
CA VAL A 62 11.30 4.78 -1.69
C VAL A 62 10.88 4.67 -3.16
N VAL A 63 11.14 3.52 -3.77
CA VAL A 63 10.75 3.23 -5.15
C VAL A 63 9.96 1.94 -5.18
N MET A 64 8.79 1.97 -5.78
CA MET A 64 7.96 0.79 -5.96
C MET A 64 7.98 0.32 -7.41
N ARG A 65 8.05 -0.99 -7.64
CA ARG A 65 8.06 -1.61 -8.97
C ARG A 65 7.16 -2.84 -8.99
N LYS A 66 6.66 -3.18 -10.17
CA LYS A 66 5.96 -4.44 -10.42
C LYS A 66 6.99 -5.57 -10.55
N GLY A 67 6.64 -6.76 -10.06
CA GLY A 67 7.51 -7.94 -9.98
C GLY A 67 8.10 -8.14 -8.58
N ALA A 68 8.60 -9.35 -8.32
CA ALA A 68 9.37 -9.63 -7.11
C ALA A 68 10.72 -8.90 -7.17
N GLY A 69 11.13 -8.30 -6.06
CA GLY A 69 12.49 -7.81 -5.92
C GLY A 69 13.41 -8.95 -5.49
N GLU A 70 14.69 -8.84 -5.85
CA GLU A 70 15.71 -9.80 -5.46
C GLU A 70 16.09 -9.63 -3.99
N ASN A 71 16.39 -10.74 -3.31
CA ASN A 71 16.83 -10.78 -1.91
C ASN A 71 15.99 -9.90 -0.97
N PRO A 72 14.66 -10.12 -0.90
CA PRO A 72 13.79 -9.31 -0.06
C PRO A 72 14.14 -9.49 1.42
N ARG A 73 14.33 -8.38 2.14
CA ARG A 73 14.47 -8.35 3.61
C ARG A 73 13.18 -8.82 4.29
N ALA A 74 12.05 -8.53 3.65
CA ALA A 74 10.75 -8.97 4.10
C ALA A 74 9.81 -9.22 2.93
N THR A 75 8.83 -10.09 3.16
CA THR A 75 7.73 -10.37 2.23
C THR A 75 6.41 -10.30 2.97
N VAL A 76 5.49 -9.49 2.47
CA VAL A 76 4.12 -9.37 2.96
C VAL A 76 3.20 -10.09 1.98
N ARG A 77 2.48 -11.10 2.48
CA ARG A 77 1.48 -11.86 1.73
C ARG A 77 0.09 -11.53 2.23
N LEU A 78 -0.82 -11.20 1.31
CA LEU A 78 -2.20 -10.83 1.62
C LEU A 78 -3.12 -11.05 0.42
N GLN A 79 -4.44 -11.01 0.65
CA GLN A 79 -5.40 -11.08 -0.45
C GLN A 79 -5.71 -9.69 -1.00
N PRO A 80 -6.02 -9.55 -2.31
CA PRO A 80 -6.40 -8.27 -2.89
C PRO A 80 -7.54 -7.56 -2.14
N ARG A 81 -8.54 -8.31 -1.67
CA ARG A 81 -9.67 -7.77 -0.90
C ARG A 81 -9.28 -7.21 0.47
N ASP A 82 -8.36 -7.87 1.17
CA ASP A 82 -7.91 -7.43 2.49
C ASP A 82 -7.10 -6.14 2.37
N TYR A 83 -6.32 -6.02 1.29
CA TYR A 83 -5.64 -4.76 0.96
C TYR A 83 -6.60 -3.62 0.66
N LEU A 84 -7.65 -3.87 -0.13
CA LEU A 84 -8.68 -2.86 -0.40
C LEU A 84 -9.42 -2.46 0.88
N ALA A 85 -9.77 -3.42 1.74
CA ALA A 85 -10.38 -3.15 3.04
C ALA A 85 -9.47 -2.30 3.94
N MET A 86 -8.16 -2.57 3.92
CA MET A 86 -7.20 -1.75 4.66
C MET A 86 -7.11 -0.31 4.14
N VAL A 87 -7.08 -0.13 2.82
CA VAL A 87 -7.06 1.20 2.20
C VAL A 87 -8.37 1.94 2.44
N ALA A 88 -9.51 1.24 2.44
CA ALA A 88 -10.81 1.80 2.79
C ALA A 88 -10.91 2.20 4.27
N GLY A 89 -10.10 1.58 5.14
CA GLY A 89 -10.13 1.77 6.59
C GLY A 89 -11.00 0.76 7.33
N ASP A 90 -11.61 -0.19 6.63
CA ASP A 90 -12.48 -1.24 7.16
C ASP A 90 -11.69 -2.33 7.90
N LEU A 91 -10.40 -2.42 7.63
CA LEU A 91 -9.49 -3.38 8.24
C LEU A 91 -8.22 -2.67 8.70
N ALA A 92 -7.95 -2.69 10.01
CA ALA A 92 -6.68 -2.18 10.52
C ALA A 92 -5.55 -3.18 10.25
N TYR A 93 -4.34 -2.70 9.95
CA TYR A 93 -3.17 -3.54 9.71
C TYR A 93 -2.83 -4.45 10.90
N SER A 94 -2.92 -3.91 12.13
CA SER A 94 -2.72 -4.68 13.37
C SER A 94 -3.69 -5.86 13.46
N THR A 95 -4.98 -5.61 13.26
CA THR A 95 -6.04 -6.64 13.25
C THR A 95 -5.81 -7.66 12.14
N ALA A 96 -5.47 -7.22 10.93
CA ALA A 96 -5.22 -8.10 9.79
C ALA A 96 -4.04 -9.06 10.03
N ARG A 97 -2.98 -8.56 10.70
CA ARG A 97 -1.82 -9.37 11.09
C ARG A 97 -2.18 -10.37 12.20
N MET A 98 -2.90 -9.92 13.24
CA MET A 98 -3.32 -10.79 14.35
C MET A 98 -4.27 -11.90 13.90
N THR A 99 -5.15 -11.61 12.94
CA THR A 99 -6.13 -12.58 12.39
C THR A 99 -5.53 -13.47 11.28
N GLY A 100 -4.24 -13.34 10.97
CA GLY A 100 -3.56 -14.15 9.96
C GLY A 100 -3.93 -13.82 8.51
N ARG A 101 -4.70 -12.76 8.27
CA ARG A 101 -5.05 -12.27 6.92
C ARG A 101 -3.85 -11.65 6.19
N ILE A 102 -2.87 -11.19 6.96
CA ILE A 102 -1.56 -10.77 6.47
C ILE A 102 -0.50 -11.69 7.06
N ARG A 103 0.35 -12.24 6.21
CA ARG A 103 1.55 -12.96 6.64
C ARG A 103 2.77 -12.14 6.30
N LEU A 104 3.52 -11.78 7.33
CA LEU A 104 4.84 -11.17 7.20
C LEU A 104 5.90 -12.26 7.37
N SER A 105 6.83 -12.33 6.43
CA SER A 105 8.02 -13.19 6.51
C SER A 105 9.27 -12.32 6.41
N GLY A 106 10.28 -12.57 7.24
CA GLY A 106 11.52 -11.78 7.29
C GLY A 106 11.50 -10.71 8.37
N ASP A 107 12.15 -9.58 8.10
CA ASP A 107 12.37 -8.52 9.07
C ASP A 107 11.05 -7.81 9.46
N GLY A 108 10.76 -7.81 10.76
CA GLY A 108 9.57 -7.20 11.36
C GLY A 108 9.45 -5.69 11.13
N HIS A 109 10.57 -4.98 11.00
CA HIS A 109 10.61 -3.53 10.80
C HIS A 109 9.92 -3.15 9.49
N PHE A 110 10.14 -3.91 8.42
CA PHE A 110 9.50 -3.66 7.13
C PHE A 110 7.97 -3.89 7.17
N GLY A 111 7.48 -4.71 8.11
CA GLY A 111 6.05 -4.85 8.37
C GLY A 111 5.42 -3.58 8.95
N ILE A 112 6.11 -2.91 9.88
CA ILE A 112 5.67 -1.63 10.46
C ILE A 112 5.61 -0.55 9.36
N VAL A 113 6.64 -0.50 8.52
CA VAL A 113 6.72 0.44 7.38
C VAL A 113 5.60 0.19 6.37
N PHE A 114 5.24 -1.08 6.13
CA PHE A 114 4.08 -1.42 5.29
C PHE A 114 2.78 -0.90 5.90
N GLY A 115 2.54 -1.12 7.20
CA GLY A 115 1.37 -0.60 7.90
C GLY A 115 1.27 0.93 7.85
N ALA A 116 2.39 1.63 8.10
CA ALA A 116 2.46 3.09 8.00
C ALA A 116 2.23 3.61 6.57
N SER A 117 2.64 2.84 5.55
CA SER A 117 2.40 3.20 4.14
C SER A 117 0.91 3.15 3.78
N VAL A 118 0.18 2.16 4.29
CA VAL A 118 -1.27 2.05 4.12
C VAL A 118 -1.99 3.22 4.81
N GLU A 119 -1.60 3.56 6.05
CA GLU A 119 -2.19 4.68 6.78
C GLU A 119 -1.89 6.02 6.10
N ASN A 120 -0.70 6.21 5.54
CA ASN A 120 -0.35 7.43 4.80
C ASN A 120 -1.22 7.64 3.56
N LEU A 121 -1.58 6.58 2.83
CA LEU A 121 -2.55 6.67 1.73
C LEU A 121 -3.92 7.16 2.21
N ARG A 122 -4.33 6.75 3.41
CA ARG A 122 -5.57 7.20 4.06
C ARG A 122 -5.49 8.67 4.47
N THR A 123 -4.38 9.08 5.07
CA THR A 123 -4.12 10.47 5.47
C THR A 123 -4.07 11.40 4.26
N ALA A 124 -3.42 10.99 3.16
CA ALA A 124 -3.37 11.74 1.92
C ALA A 124 -4.76 11.93 1.30
N ALA A 125 -5.64 10.92 1.38
CA ALA A 125 -7.03 11.04 0.94
C ALA A 125 -7.89 11.93 1.87
N ARG A 126 -7.50 12.12 3.13
CA ARG A 126 -8.18 13.02 4.09
C ARG A 126 -7.63 14.45 4.08
N GLY A 127 -6.48 14.69 3.46
CA GLY A 127 -5.84 16.00 3.42
C GLY A 127 -6.64 17.05 2.64
N PRO A 128 -6.66 18.32 3.10
CA PRO A 128 -7.22 19.43 2.34
C PRO A 128 -6.38 19.73 1.08
N GLY A 129 -7.01 20.34 0.08
CA GLY A 129 -6.35 20.86 -1.12
C GLY A 129 -6.37 19.95 -2.37
N PRO A 130 -5.69 20.37 -3.46
CA PRO A 130 -5.77 19.71 -4.76
C PRO A 130 -5.23 18.28 -4.76
N VAL A 131 -4.17 18.04 -3.99
CA VAL A 131 -3.55 16.71 -3.82
C VAL A 131 -4.52 15.74 -3.14
N GLY A 132 -5.18 16.17 -2.07
CA GLY A 132 -6.20 15.36 -1.39
C GLY A 132 -7.42 15.09 -2.25
N TRP A 133 -7.82 16.03 -3.12
CA TRP A 133 -8.90 15.81 -4.09
C TRP A 133 -8.55 14.74 -5.14
N ILE A 134 -7.32 14.78 -5.69
CA ILE A 134 -6.82 13.78 -6.64
C ILE A 134 -6.74 12.41 -5.96
N ALA A 135 -6.18 12.34 -4.74
CA ALA A 135 -6.10 11.12 -3.95
C ALA A 135 -7.49 10.51 -3.70
N ARG A 136 -8.47 11.31 -3.24
CA ARG A 136 -9.87 10.87 -3.06
C ARG A 136 -10.47 10.30 -4.34
N ARG A 137 -10.27 10.97 -5.47
CA ARG A 137 -10.83 10.55 -6.77
C ARG A 137 -10.22 9.23 -7.25
N LEU A 138 -8.93 9.03 -7.06
CA LEU A 138 -8.23 7.80 -7.44
C LEU A 138 -8.57 6.64 -6.53
N THR A 139 -8.51 6.84 -5.20
CA THR A 139 -8.88 5.83 -4.20
C THR A 139 -10.35 5.43 -4.36
N GLY A 140 -11.26 6.39 -4.53
CA GLY A 140 -12.68 6.11 -4.77
C GLY A 140 -12.94 5.31 -6.04
N ARG A 141 -12.23 5.59 -7.15
CA ARG A 141 -12.33 4.80 -8.38
C ARG A 141 -11.78 3.38 -8.23
N ALA A 142 -10.67 3.22 -7.53
CA ALA A 142 -10.07 1.92 -7.30
C ALA A 142 -10.95 1.06 -6.38
N LEU A 143 -11.49 1.65 -5.31
CA LEU A 143 -12.45 1.02 -4.40
C LEU A 143 -13.72 0.57 -5.15
N ARG A 144 -14.30 1.44 -5.99
CA ARG A 144 -15.45 1.08 -6.85
C ARG A 144 -15.17 -0.06 -7.81
N LYS A 145 -14.00 -0.06 -8.45
CA LYS A 145 -13.56 -1.18 -9.31
C LYS A 145 -13.27 -2.46 -8.53
N GLY A 146 -13.07 -2.35 -7.22
CA GLY A 146 -12.90 -3.47 -6.31
C GLY A 146 -14.18 -3.93 -5.61
N GLY A 147 -15.35 -3.35 -5.92
CA GLY A 147 -16.65 -3.72 -5.33
C GLY A 147 -17.08 -2.90 -4.10
N TYR A 148 -16.42 -1.78 -3.81
CA TYR A 148 -16.77 -0.88 -2.69
C TYR A 148 -17.47 0.38 -3.20
N THR A 149 -18.64 0.73 -2.67
CA THR A 149 -19.40 1.93 -3.10
C THR A 149 -18.86 3.22 -2.47
N SER A 150 -18.30 3.14 -1.26
CA SER A 150 -17.58 4.19 -0.52
C SER A 150 -16.54 3.58 0.45
N PRO A 151 -15.49 4.32 0.90
CA PRO A 151 -14.67 3.89 2.03
C PRO A 151 -15.57 3.70 3.26
N GLY A 152 -15.62 2.49 3.84
CA GLY A 152 -16.53 2.19 4.96
C GLY A 152 -17.78 1.38 4.62
N GLU A 153 -18.16 1.21 3.34
CA GLU A 153 -19.44 0.58 2.99
C GLU A 153 -19.27 -0.43 1.85
N ARG A 154 -19.49 -1.72 2.17
CA ARG A 154 -19.57 -2.81 1.19
C ARG A 154 -20.98 -2.92 0.63
N ILE A 155 -21.09 -3.30 -0.65
CA ILE A 155 -22.36 -3.70 -1.25
C ILE A 155 -22.86 -4.96 -0.51
N PRO A 156 -24.09 -4.98 0.05
CA PRO A 156 -24.70 -6.22 0.48
C PRO A 156 -24.93 -7.13 -0.73
N ALA A 157 -24.66 -8.43 -0.54
CA ALA A 157 -24.72 -9.47 -1.57
C ALA A 157 -26.08 -9.51 -2.30
#